data_AF-L1PNC5-F1
#
_entry.id   AF-L1PNC5-F1
#
_cell.length_a   1.000
_cell.length_b   1.000
_cell.length_c   1.000
_cell.angle_alpha   90.00
_cell.angle_beta   90.00
_cell.angle_gamma   90.00
#
_symmetry.space_group_name_H-M   'P 1'
#
loop_
_entity.id
_entity.type
_entity.pdbx_description
1 polymer ?
#
loop_
_entity_poly.entity_id
_entity_poly.type
_entity_poly.pdbx_seq_one_letter_code
_entity_poly.pdbx_strand_id
1 'polypeptide(L)'
;MKQLILYLLLFCSCALNAQEQKYIFLDSLTAHYQVKHYTLRPHSFYEGKEIEMYNVYNQGVSFGYNYLTLISVLPDMNNANSWVEVSKEEVEKAVVKIEEVRRSNKNKFLNSFPLVKKEGDKYYKARSCLVEVFQLMNYSSKVHLNDSNIINTKQDFVTYAELKKELNKGTHITKYASPMEDKESFLDRCFESIYLSGTEKRGKDTVYLFWTFTAWNNRSGLEAYHRGIERFAYIEGKGIVAGSYDFLFDTQSPRHSHNSEPAIKKEVGRELIWAEELKKEWADKEKELENWKKGK
;
A
#
# COMPACT_ATOMS: atom_id res chain seq x y z
N MET A 1 44.19 -23.55 20.94
CA MET A 1 43.43 -23.79 19.70
C MET A 1 41.93 -23.92 19.91
N LYS A 2 41.42 -24.73 20.86
CA LYS A 2 39.97 -24.93 21.06
C LYS A 2 39.19 -23.64 21.46
N GLN A 3 39.77 -22.77 22.29
CA GLN A 3 39.15 -21.48 22.64
C GLN A 3 39.11 -20.49 21.47
N LEU A 4 40.14 -20.47 20.61
CA LEU A 4 40.18 -19.56 19.45
C LEU A 4 39.10 -19.90 18.41
N ILE A 5 38.85 -21.20 18.20
CA ILE A 5 37.79 -21.69 17.29
C ILE A 5 36.40 -21.37 17.83
N LEU A 6 36.20 -21.43 19.15
CA LEU A 6 34.93 -21.06 19.79
C LEU A 6 34.63 -19.56 19.63
N TYR A 7 35.64 -18.70 19.80
CA TYR A 7 35.49 -17.26 19.55
C TYR A 7 35.23 -16.94 18.07
N LEU A 8 35.89 -17.63 17.14
CA LEU A 8 35.62 -17.45 15.69
C LEU A 8 34.19 -17.87 15.31
N LEU A 9 33.70 -18.98 15.88
CA LEU A 9 32.32 -19.46 15.65
C LEU A 9 31.28 -18.52 16.27
N LEU A 10 31.54 -17.97 17.47
CA LEU A 10 30.69 -16.94 18.09
C LEU A 10 30.66 -15.65 17.26
N PHE A 11 31.81 -15.18 16.76
CA PHE A 11 31.85 -14.00 15.89
C PHE A 11 31.16 -14.23 14.53
N CYS A 12 31.32 -15.41 13.92
CA CYS A 12 30.58 -15.77 12.69
C CYS A 12 29.07 -15.91 12.91
N SER A 13 28.64 -16.29 14.12
CA SER A 13 27.22 -16.38 14.49
C SER A 13 26.59 -15.00 14.75
N CYS A 14 27.37 -14.05 15.25
CA CYS A 14 26.94 -12.66 15.44
C CYS A 14 26.91 -11.86 14.13
N ALA A 15 27.80 -12.16 13.19
CA ALA A 15 27.83 -11.51 11.87
C ALA A 15 26.66 -11.89 10.95
N LEU A 16 25.94 -12.98 11.24
CA LEU A 16 24.80 -13.45 10.45
C LEU A 16 23.44 -12.85 10.88
N ASN A 17 23.38 -12.07 11.96
CA ASN A 17 22.11 -11.68 12.60
C ASN A 17 21.83 -10.16 12.67
N ALA A 18 22.61 -9.32 11.99
CA ALA A 18 22.29 -7.90 11.87
C ALA A 18 22.20 -7.52 10.39
N GLN A 19 21.10 -7.89 9.73
CA GLN A 19 20.77 -7.20 8.49
C GLN A 19 20.46 -5.75 8.86
N GLU A 20 21.32 -4.83 8.45
CA GLU A 20 21.17 -3.40 8.73
C GLU A 20 19.82 -2.91 8.22
N GLN A 21 19.03 -2.29 9.11
CA GLN A 21 17.72 -1.77 8.80
C GLN A 21 17.84 -0.70 7.71
N LYS A 22 17.17 -0.89 6.58
CA LYS A 22 17.18 0.08 5.47
C LYS A 22 16.09 1.13 5.66
N TYR A 23 16.39 2.37 5.29
CA TYR A 23 15.48 3.52 5.43
C TYR A 23 15.24 4.23 4.11
N ILE A 24 14.02 4.76 3.94
CA ILE A 24 13.72 5.72 2.87
C ILE A 24 13.65 7.10 3.51
N PHE A 25 14.40 8.07 3.00
CA PHE A 25 14.45 9.42 3.56
C PHE A 25 13.54 10.39 2.78
N LEU A 26 12.54 10.97 3.45
CA LEU A 26 11.49 11.79 2.84
C LEU A 26 12.04 13.06 2.17
N ASP A 27 12.99 13.74 2.80
CA ASP A 27 13.59 14.96 2.22
C ASP A 27 14.33 14.62 0.92
N SER A 28 14.99 13.45 0.87
CA SER A 28 15.61 12.96 -0.36
C SER A 28 14.56 12.66 -1.44
N LEU A 29 13.42 12.07 -1.08
CA LEU A 29 12.35 11.81 -2.03
C LEU A 29 11.81 13.11 -2.64
N THR A 30 11.48 14.08 -1.79
CA THR A 30 10.90 15.37 -2.22
C THR A 30 11.87 16.22 -3.02
N ALA A 31 13.18 16.08 -2.79
CA ALA A 31 14.22 16.78 -3.55
C ALA A 31 14.44 16.21 -4.96
N HIS A 32 14.23 14.90 -5.17
CA HIS A 32 14.63 14.21 -6.40
C HIS A 32 13.47 13.68 -7.25
N TYR A 33 12.26 13.58 -6.69
CA TYR A 33 11.11 12.98 -7.36
C TYR A 33 9.86 13.85 -7.25
N GLN A 34 8.92 13.62 -8.16
CA GLN A 34 7.56 14.14 -7.98
C GLN A 34 6.85 13.33 -6.90
N VAL A 35 6.65 13.96 -5.75
CA VAL A 35 5.93 13.38 -4.62
C VAL A 35 4.56 14.04 -4.46
N LYS A 36 3.50 13.24 -4.32
CA LYS A 36 2.17 13.71 -3.89
C LYS A 36 1.83 13.11 -2.54
N HIS A 37 1.56 13.98 -1.57
CA HIS A 37 1.21 13.59 -0.22
C HIS A 37 -0.29 13.74 0.00
N TYR A 38 -0.90 12.75 0.64
CA TYR A 38 -2.30 12.78 1.04
C TYR A 38 -2.50 12.18 2.42
N THR A 39 -3.45 12.73 3.16
CA THR A 39 -3.90 12.20 4.44
C THR A 39 -5.24 11.50 4.28
N LEU A 40 -5.33 10.26 4.75
CA LEU A 40 -6.55 9.46 4.82
C LEU A 40 -6.99 9.39 6.28
N ARG A 41 -8.24 9.79 6.55
CA ARG A 41 -8.86 9.67 7.88
C ARG A 41 -9.90 8.55 7.84
N PRO A 42 -9.62 7.39 8.47
CA PRO A 42 -10.61 6.33 8.62
C PRO A 42 -11.82 6.82 9.42
N HIS A 43 -12.93 6.09 9.33
CA HIS A 43 -14.20 6.46 9.97
C HIS A 43 -14.09 6.59 11.50
N SER A 44 -15.14 7.15 12.14
CA SER A 44 -15.19 7.56 13.55
C SER A 44 -14.70 6.52 14.57
N PHE A 45 -14.80 5.23 14.27
CA PHE A 45 -14.26 4.16 15.12
C PHE A 45 -12.73 4.22 15.32
N TYR A 46 -12.01 4.99 14.49
CA TYR A 46 -10.57 5.20 14.55
C TYR A 46 -10.24 6.70 14.64
N GLU A 47 -11.04 7.45 15.40
CA GLU A 47 -10.84 8.88 15.62
C GLU A 47 -9.40 9.20 16.05
N GLY A 48 -8.81 10.22 15.42
CA GLY A 48 -7.42 10.62 15.66
C GLY A 48 -6.36 9.73 15.01
N LYS A 49 -6.75 8.71 14.24
CA LYS A 49 -5.83 7.93 13.40
C LYS A 49 -5.80 8.48 11.98
N GLU A 50 -4.62 8.52 11.41
CA GLU A 50 -4.39 8.97 10.05
C GLU A 50 -3.47 7.98 9.32
N ILE A 51 -3.71 7.80 8.04
CA ILE A 51 -2.79 7.14 7.12
C ILE A 51 -2.20 8.24 6.24
N GLU A 52 -0.88 8.45 6.31
CA GLU A 52 -0.18 9.36 5.41
C GLU A 52 0.29 8.57 4.19
N MET A 53 -0.10 9.01 3.01
CA MET A 53 0.27 8.39 1.74
C MET A 53 1.20 9.30 0.95
N TYR A 54 2.36 8.78 0.59
CA TYR A 54 3.33 9.44 -0.28
C TYR A 54 3.42 8.68 -1.60
N ASN A 55 2.91 9.31 -2.65
CA ASN A 55 2.95 8.86 -4.02
C ASN A 55 4.23 9.37 -4.67
N VAL A 56 5.21 8.51 -4.87
CA VAL A 56 6.51 8.85 -5.45
C VAL A 56 6.55 8.35 -6.89
N TYR A 57 6.53 9.27 -7.85
CA TYR A 57 6.73 8.92 -9.25
C TYR A 57 8.21 8.72 -9.54
N ASN A 58 8.56 7.57 -10.13
CA ASN A 58 9.93 7.25 -10.52
C ASN A 58 9.98 6.50 -11.85
N GLN A 59 11.06 6.70 -12.60
CA GLN A 59 11.29 5.98 -13.86
C GLN A 59 12.12 4.73 -13.61
N GLY A 60 11.73 3.61 -14.22
CA GLY A 60 12.51 2.39 -14.18
C GLY A 60 13.78 2.55 -15.01
N VAL A 61 14.92 2.23 -14.39
CA VAL A 61 16.23 2.23 -15.06
C VAL A 61 16.30 1.19 -16.20
N SER A 62 15.52 0.11 -16.08
CA SER A 62 15.41 -0.95 -17.09
C SER A 62 14.02 -0.93 -17.76
N PHE A 63 14.01 -1.02 -19.09
CA PHE A 63 12.82 -1.06 -19.97
C PHE A 63 11.95 0.22 -20.03
N GLY A 64 12.34 1.30 -19.35
CA GLY A 64 11.71 2.62 -19.51
C GLY A 64 10.28 2.74 -18.97
N TYR A 65 9.83 1.79 -18.15
CA TYR A 65 8.50 1.86 -17.54
C TYR A 65 8.42 2.98 -16.48
N ASN A 66 7.26 3.62 -16.39
CA ASN A 66 6.95 4.53 -15.29
C ASN A 66 6.44 3.74 -14.09
N TYR A 67 6.88 4.13 -12.89
CA TYR A 67 6.47 3.52 -11.64
C TYR A 67 5.87 4.56 -10.71
N LEU A 68 5.00 4.07 -9.84
CA LEU A 68 4.50 4.78 -8.69
C LEU A 68 4.85 3.96 -7.46
N THR A 69 5.68 4.50 -6.59
CA THR A 69 5.90 3.91 -5.27
C THR A 69 4.97 4.59 -4.28
N LEU A 70 4.03 3.84 -3.73
CA LEU A 70 3.17 4.27 -2.64
C LEU A 70 3.86 3.93 -1.32
N ILE A 71 4.12 4.94 -0.50
CA ILE A 71 4.59 4.75 0.87
C ILE A 71 3.45 5.17 1.79
N SER A 72 2.93 4.21 2.55
CA SER A 72 1.84 4.44 3.51
C SER A 72 2.39 4.36 4.92
N VAL A 73 2.36 5.48 5.65
CA VAL A 73 2.59 5.50 7.10
C VAL A 73 1.28 5.11 7.75
N LEU A 74 1.23 3.89 8.27
CA LEU A 74 0.03 3.32 8.88
C LEU A 74 -0.05 3.75 10.34
N PRO A 75 -1.25 3.98 10.88
CA PRO A 75 -1.40 4.34 12.28
C PRO A 75 -0.95 3.21 13.19
N ASP A 76 -0.26 3.58 14.26
CA ASP A 76 -0.11 2.68 15.41
C ASP A 76 -1.47 2.63 16.12
N MET A 77 -2.00 1.43 16.35
CA MET A 77 -3.31 1.29 16.99
C MET A 77 -3.23 1.54 18.49
N ASN A 78 -2.06 1.29 19.09
CA ASN A 78 -1.80 1.47 20.52
C ASN A 78 -1.23 2.85 20.86
N ASN A 79 -0.79 3.62 19.86
CA ASN A 79 -0.20 4.94 20.05
C ASN A 79 -0.86 5.98 19.15
N ALA A 80 -1.10 7.19 19.66
CA ALA A 80 -1.62 8.28 18.82
C ALA A 80 -0.60 8.73 17.76
N ASN A 81 0.70 8.56 18.04
CA ASN A 81 1.76 9.01 17.14
C ASN A 81 2.35 7.86 16.32
N SER A 82 2.17 7.93 15.00
CA SER A 82 2.73 6.99 14.01
C SER A 82 4.24 7.14 13.82
N TRP A 83 4.88 8.13 14.44
CA TRP A 83 6.30 8.43 14.33
C TRP A 83 7.04 8.18 15.63
N VAL A 84 8.30 7.76 15.53
CA VAL A 84 9.21 7.56 16.66
C VAL A 84 10.59 8.11 16.34
N GLU A 85 11.22 8.76 17.31
CA GLU A 85 12.56 9.32 17.17
C GLU A 85 13.57 8.21 16.85
N VAL A 86 14.52 8.50 15.96
CA VAL A 86 15.61 7.61 15.54
C VAL A 86 16.90 8.42 15.46
N SER A 87 18.04 7.79 15.73
CA SER A 87 19.32 8.52 15.69
C SER A 87 19.71 8.91 14.26
N LYS A 88 20.32 10.09 14.12
CA LYS A 88 20.82 10.59 12.84
C LYS A 88 21.82 9.62 12.21
N GLU A 89 22.74 9.10 13.01
CA GLU A 89 23.81 8.20 12.57
C GLU A 89 23.27 6.87 12.04
N GLU A 90 22.19 6.35 12.65
CA GLU A 90 21.51 5.14 12.18
C GLU A 90 20.83 5.38 10.83
N VAL A 91 20.17 6.53 10.66
CA VAL A 91 19.51 6.88 9.40
C VAL A 91 20.54 7.04 8.29
N GLU A 92 21.55 7.91 8.48
CA GLU A 92 22.49 8.29 7.43
C GLU A 92 23.31 7.11 6.87
N LYS A 93 23.59 6.09 7.69
CA LYS A 93 24.33 4.90 7.25
C LYS A 93 23.51 3.94 6.39
N ALA A 94 22.19 3.96 6.54
CA ALA A 94 21.31 2.94 5.97
C ALA A 94 20.17 3.49 5.08
N VAL A 95 20.27 4.77 4.67
CA VAL A 95 19.38 5.32 3.64
C VAL A 95 19.61 4.59 2.32
N VAL A 96 18.51 4.15 1.70
CA VAL A 96 18.50 3.58 0.35
C VAL A 96 17.74 4.47 -0.61
N LYS A 97 18.11 4.40 -1.89
CA LYS A 97 17.34 5.06 -2.96
C LYS A 97 16.06 4.29 -3.26
N ILE A 98 15.04 4.97 -3.79
CA ILE A 98 13.75 4.35 -4.09
C ILE A 98 13.88 3.27 -5.18
N GLU A 99 14.85 3.40 -6.09
CA GLU A 99 15.18 2.40 -7.10
C GLU A 99 15.64 1.07 -6.49
N GLU A 100 16.26 1.10 -5.30
CA GLU A 100 16.78 -0.09 -4.62
C GLU A 100 15.70 -0.88 -3.87
N VAL A 101 14.53 -0.26 -3.63
CA VAL A 101 13.38 -0.94 -3.04
C VAL A 101 12.84 -2.00 -3.99
N ARG A 102 12.98 -1.77 -5.31
CA ARG A 102 12.53 -2.72 -6.33
C ARG A 102 13.33 -4.01 -6.28
N ARG A 103 12.60 -5.13 -6.21
CA ARG A 103 13.14 -6.48 -6.36
C ARG A 103 12.29 -7.24 -7.36
N SER A 104 12.91 -8.09 -8.16
CA SER A 104 12.25 -8.79 -9.28
C SER A 104 11.07 -9.69 -8.91
N ASN A 105 10.81 -9.95 -7.63
CA ASN A 105 9.81 -10.94 -7.17
C ASN A 105 8.98 -10.48 -5.95
N LYS A 106 9.03 -9.20 -5.56
CA LYS A 106 8.26 -8.67 -4.42
C LYS A 106 8.01 -7.17 -4.63
N ASN A 107 6.73 -6.78 -4.58
CA ASN A 107 6.30 -5.41 -4.84
C ASN A 107 5.60 -4.75 -3.64
N LYS A 108 5.50 -5.44 -2.50
CA LYS A 108 4.89 -4.95 -1.26
C LYS A 108 5.82 -5.23 -0.07
N PHE A 109 6.08 -4.24 0.76
CA PHE A 109 7.06 -4.32 1.84
C PHE A 109 6.51 -3.63 3.10
N LEU A 110 6.03 -4.42 4.05
CA LEU A 110 5.70 -3.92 5.39
C LEU A 110 6.98 -3.86 6.24
N ASN A 111 7.26 -2.68 6.81
CA ASN A 111 8.36 -2.36 7.74
C ASN A 111 9.79 -2.66 7.26
N SER A 112 9.96 -3.19 6.05
CA SER A 112 11.29 -3.44 5.48
C SER A 112 12.03 -2.15 5.10
N PHE A 113 11.29 -1.09 4.79
CA PHE A 113 11.80 0.23 4.41
C PHE A 113 10.99 1.34 5.11
N PRO A 114 11.17 1.55 6.42
CA PRO A 114 10.48 2.61 7.13
C PRO A 114 10.80 3.97 6.50
N LEU A 115 9.78 4.80 6.34
CA LEU A 115 9.94 6.19 5.95
C LEU A 115 10.54 6.97 7.13
N VAL A 116 11.53 7.80 6.85
CA VAL A 116 12.17 8.69 7.81
C VAL A 116 11.97 10.13 7.35
N LYS A 117 11.61 11.00 8.29
CA LYS A 117 11.57 12.46 8.09
C LYS A 117 12.50 13.15 9.08
N LYS A 118 12.93 14.36 8.73
CA LYS A 118 13.68 15.25 9.61
C LYS A 118 12.78 16.41 10.03
N GLU A 119 12.76 16.72 11.32
CA GLU A 119 12.07 17.89 11.86
C GLU A 119 13.04 18.61 12.81
N GLY A 120 13.49 19.81 12.41
CA GLY A 120 14.59 20.49 13.10
C GLY A 120 15.88 19.67 13.05
N ASP A 121 16.48 19.42 14.21
CA ASP A 121 17.70 18.60 14.35
C ASP A 121 17.41 17.11 14.62
N LYS A 122 16.14 16.72 14.68
CA LYS A 122 15.72 15.37 15.03
C LYS A 122 15.23 14.59 13.82
N TYR A 123 15.40 13.27 13.88
CA TYR A 123 14.95 12.33 12.87
C TYR A 123 13.86 11.44 13.46
N TYR A 124 12.84 11.16 12.65
CA TYR A 124 11.70 10.35 13.04
C TYR A 124 11.44 9.30 11.98
N LYS A 125 11.27 8.04 12.40
CA LYS A 125 10.84 6.95 11.53
C LYS A 125 9.38 6.59 11.76
N ALA A 126 8.71 6.18 10.70
CA ALA A 126 7.38 5.59 10.78
C ALA A 126 7.43 4.29 11.60
N ARG A 127 6.50 4.13 12.55
CA ARG A 127 6.35 2.90 13.36
C ARG A 127 5.86 1.73 12.52
N SER A 128 4.92 2.00 11.62
CA SER A 128 4.37 1.04 10.67
C SER A 128 4.37 1.68 9.29
N CYS A 129 5.10 1.08 8.36
CA CYS A 129 5.32 1.62 7.02
C CYS A 129 5.09 0.53 5.99
N LEU A 130 4.14 0.74 5.08
CA LEU A 130 3.89 -0.14 3.96
C LEU A 130 4.37 0.54 2.68
N VAL A 131 5.34 -0.07 2.02
CA VAL A 131 5.86 0.40 0.73
C VAL A 131 5.38 -0.54 -0.37
N GLU A 132 4.68 0.00 -1.37
CA GLU A 132 4.18 -0.74 -2.52
C GLU A 132 4.64 -0.09 -3.81
N VAL A 133 5.25 -0.88 -4.68
CA VAL A 133 5.72 -0.42 -6.00
C VAL A 133 4.71 -0.85 -7.05
N PHE A 134 4.21 0.10 -7.82
CA PHE A 134 3.28 -0.13 -8.92
C PHE A 134 3.91 0.22 -10.25
N GLN A 135 3.75 -0.66 -11.23
CA GLN A 135 4.06 -0.33 -12.61
C GLN A 135 2.86 0.37 -13.25
N LEU A 136 3.09 1.52 -13.87
CA LEU A 136 2.05 2.29 -14.54
C LEU A 136 1.97 1.89 -16.02
N MET A 137 0.78 1.54 -16.47
CA MET A 137 0.49 1.14 -17.84
C MET A 137 -0.79 1.81 -18.35
N ASN A 138 -0.90 1.97 -19.67
CA ASN A 138 -2.04 2.61 -20.33
C ASN A 138 -2.37 1.95 -21.67
N TYR A 139 -2.39 0.62 -21.70
CA TYR A 139 -2.62 -0.17 -22.91
C TYR A 139 -3.89 -1.00 -22.79
N SER A 140 -4.60 -1.19 -23.91
CA SER A 140 -5.84 -1.97 -23.91
C SER A 140 -5.54 -3.44 -23.67
N SER A 141 -6.14 -4.01 -22.62
CA SER A 141 -5.97 -5.42 -22.26
C SER A 141 -7.29 -6.03 -21.81
N LYS A 142 -7.57 -7.22 -22.32
CA LYS A 142 -8.61 -8.13 -21.78
C LYS A 142 -8.00 -9.27 -20.97
N VAL A 143 -6.68 -9.43 -21.04
CA VAL A 143 -5.96 -10.56 -20.45
C VAL A 143 -5.45 -10.19 -19.08
N HIS A 144 -5.40 -11.20 -18.21
CA HIS A 144 -4.76 -11.14 -16.91
C HIS A 144 -3.28 -10.78 -17.06
N LEU A 145 -2.82 -9.81 -16.26
CA LEU A 145 -1.41 -9.44 -16.16
C LEU A 145 -0.85 -9.92 -14.85
N ASN A 146 0.06 -10.87 -14.97
CA ASN A 146 0.74 -11.51 -13.85
C ASN A 146 2.08 -10.81 -13.61
N ASP A 147 2.03 -9.71 -12.86
CA ASP A 147 3.17 -9.12 -12.15
C ASP A 147 2.60 -8.24 -11.02
N SER A 148 2.15 -8.88 -9.93
CA SER A 148 1.43 -8.29 -8.80
C SER A 148 1.81 -6.82 -8.57
N ASN A 149 0.90 -5.88 -8.87
CA ASN A 149 1.05 -4.41 -8.84
C ASN A 149 1.20 -3.67 -10.19
N ILE A 150 0.44 -4.04 -11.23
CA ILE A 150 0.27 -3.20 -12.42
C ILE A 150 -0.99 -2.34 -12.30
N ILE A 151 -0.84 -1.02 -12.43
CA ILE A 151 -1.96 -0.09 -12.62
C ILE A 151 -2.12 0.14 -14.12
N ASN A 152 -3.11 -0.51 -14.73
CA ASN A 152 -3.42 -0.31 -16.15
C ASN A 152 -4.75 0.43 -16.33
N THR A 153 -4.67 1.71 -16.71
CA THR A 153 -5.84 2.60 -16.86
C THR A 153 -6.68 2.32 -18.11
N LYS A 154 -6.20 1.47 -19.04
CA LYS A 154 -6.93 1.06 -20.24
C LYS A 154 -7.30 -0.43 -20.26
N GLN A 155 -7.17 -1.13 -19.14
CA GLN A 155 -7.66 -2.49 -19.00
C GLN A 155 -9.19 -2.51 -19.15
N ASP A 156 -9.75 -3.57 -19.75
CA ASP A 156 -11.19 -3.82 -19.67
C ASP A 156 -11.59 -3.99 -18.20
N PHE A 157 -12.79 -3.54 -17.83
CA PHE A 157 -13.25 -3.69 -16.45
C PHE A 157 -13.44 -5.17 -16.12
N VAL A 158 -12.96 -5.57 -14.94
CA VAL A 158 -13.13 -6.93 -14.45
C VAL A 158 -13.66 -6.86 -13.04
N THR A 159 -14.80 -7.50 -12.81
CA THR A 159 -15.36 -7.70 -11.48
C THR A 159 -14.82 -8.98 -10.85
N TYR A 160 -14.85 -9.06 -9.52
CA TYR A 160 -14.50 -10.28 -8.81
C TYR A 160 -15.39 -11.47 -9.24
N ALA A 161 -16.69 -11.23 -9.51
CA ALA A 161 -17.61 -12.28 -9.94
C ALA A 161 -17.23 -12.87 -11.30
N GLU A 162 -16.84 -12.03 -12.26
CA GLU A 162 -16.35 -12.47 -13.57
C GLU A 162 -15.04 -13.25 -13.45
N LEU A 163 -14.08 -12.72 -12.69
CA LEU A 163 -12.82 -13.43 -12.45
C LEU A 163 -13.06 -14.80 -11.81
N LYS A 164 -13.87 -14.84 -10.74
CA LYS A 164 -14.22 -16.09 -10.04
C LYS A 164 -14.86 -17.11 -10.99
N LYS A 165 -15.75 -16.65 -11.89
CA LYS A 165 -16.37 -17.51 -12.91
C LYS A 165 -15.33 -18.10 -13.87
N GLU A 166 -14.35 -17.33 -14.32
CA GLU A 166 -13.28 -17.81 -15.20
C GLU A 166 -12.34 -18.78 -14.48
N LEU A 167 -11.93 -18.45 -13.26
CA LEU A 167 -11.06 -19.30 -12.43
C LEU A 167 -11.70 -20.67 -12.13
N ASN A 168 -13.02 -20.70 -11.89
CA ASN A 168 -13.78 -21.93 -11.65
C ASN A 168 -13.87 -22.88 -12.86
N LYS A 169 -13.46 -22.46 -14.06
CA LYS A 169 -13.35 -23.35 -15.23
C LYS A 169 -12.11 -24.23 -15.17
N GLY A 170 -11.10 -23.83 -14.39
CA GLY A 170 -9.86 -24.58 -14.22
C GLY A 170 -9.98 -25.67 -13.14
N THR A 171 -9.10 -26.67 -13.21
CA THR A 171 -9.02 -27.78 -12.23
C THR A 171 -7.93 -27.57 -11.17
N HIS A 172 -7.03 -26.59 -11.37
CA HIS A 172 -5.87 -26.32 -10.52
C HIS A 172 -6.13 -25.30 -9.41
N ILE A 173 -7.20 -24.53 -9.54
CA ILE A 173 -7.67 -23.63 -8.49
C ILE A 173 -8.56 -24.50 -7.61
N THR A 174 -8.06 -24.87 -6.43
CA THR A 174 -8.86 -25.68 -5.52
C THR A 174 -10.20 -24.98 -5.30
N LYS A 175 -11.29 -25.74 -5.14
CA LYS A 175 -12.65 -25.23 -4.87
C LYS A 175 -12.73 -24.30 -3.62
N TYR A 176 -11.63 -24.23 -2.86
CA TYR A 176 -11.42 -23.42 -1.67
C TYR A 176 -10.71 -22.08 -1.93
N ALA A 177 -10.36 -21.77 -3.19
CA ALA A 177 -9.72 -20.51 -3.58
C ALA A 177 -10.73 -19.36 -3.67
N SER A 178 -11.35 -19.01 -2.55
CA SER A 178 -12.01 -17.72 -2.36
C SER A 178 -11.09 -16.78 -1.55
N PRO A 179 -9.93 -16.35 -2.06
CA PRO A 179 -8.95 -15.55 -1.29
C PRO A 179 -9.47 -14.17 -0.85
N MET A 180 -10.57 -13.73 -1.44
CA MET A 180 -11.27 -12.50 -1.09
C MET A 180 -12.37 -12.71 -0.03
N GLU A 181 -12.83 -13.95 0.18
CA GLU A 181 -13.94 -14.30 1.07
C GLU A 181 -13.48 -15.11 2.29
N ASP A 182 -12.42 -15.91 2.15
CA ASP A 182 -11.87 -16.81 3.15
C ASP A 182 -10.39 -16.51 3.38
N LYS A 183 -10.01 -16.34 4.65
CA LYS A 183 -8.64 -16.02 5.07
C LYS A 183 -7.71 -17.22 5.09
N GLU A 184 -8.26 -18.43 5.16
CA GLU A 184 -7.48 -19.67 5.09
C GLU A 184 -7.22 -20.11 3.64
N SER A 185 -7.77 -19.35 2.70
CA SER A 185 -7.66 -19.62 1.27
C SER A 185 -6.26 -19.30 0.75
N PHE A 186 -5.68 -20.26 0.03
CA PHE A 186 -4.42 -20.09 -0.67
C PHE A 186 -4.66 -19.60 -2.11
N LEU A 187 -3.86 -18.62 -2.54
CA LEU A 187 -3.81 -18.17 -3.93
C LEU A 187 -2.39 -18.38 -4.47
N ASP A 188 -2.27 -19.07 -5.60
CA ASP A 188 -1.00 -19.11 -6.31
C ASP A 188 -0.66 -17.70 -6.82
N ARG A 189 0.60 -17.28 -6.65
CA ARG A 189 1.08 -15.96 -7.06
C ARG A 189 0.81 -15.67 -8.53
N CYS A 190 0.74 -16.70 -9.38
CA CYS A 190 0.45 -16.49 -10.79
C CYS A 190 -0.96 -15.96 -11.09
N PHE A 191 -1.85 -15.98 -10.11
CA PHE A 191 -3.17 -15.38 -10.19
C PHE A 191 -3.27 -14.02 -9.50
N GLU A 192 -2.27 -13.61 -8.71
CA GLU A 192 -2.29 -12.30 -8.06
C GLU A 192 -2.23 -11.17 -9.09
N SER A 193 -3.14 -10.20 -8.99
CA SER A 193 -3.16 -9.07 -9.91
C SER A 193 -4.00 -7.91 -9.38
N ILE A 194 -3.95 -6.79 -10.11
CA ILE A 194 -4.77 -5.61 -9.89
C ILE A 194 -5.67 -5.45 -11.11
N TYR A 195 -6.95 -5.21 -10.86
CA TYR A 195 -7.97 -5.07 -11.88
C TYR A 195 -8.63 -3.70 -11.79
N LEU A 196 -8.80 -3.06 -12.95
CA LEU A 196 -9.67 -1.90 -13.07
C LEU A 196 -11.14 -2.35 -12.92
N SER A 197 -11.87 -1.80 -11.96
CA SER A 197 -13.30 -2.09 -11.74
C SER A 197 -14.22 -1.04 -12.35
N GLY A 198 -13.72 0.17 -12.60
CA GLY A 198 -14.53 1.22 -13.17
C GLY A 198 -13.81 2.57 -13.22
N THR A 199 -14.53 3.57 -13.72
CA THR A 199 -14.07 4.95 -13.76
C THR A 199 -15.20 5.90 -13.39
N GLU A 200 -14.87 7.00 -12.73
CA GLU A 200 -15.81 8.09 -12.46
C GLU A 200 -15.17 9.45 -12.77
N LYS A 201 -16.01 10.46 -13.00
CA LYS A 201 -15.57 11.85 -13.19
C LYS A 201 -15.77 12.62 -11.90
N ARG A 202 -14.72 13.31 -11.44
CA ARG A 202 -14.80 14.27 -10.32
C ARG A 202 -14.20 15.60 -10.76
N GLY A 203 -15.07 16.56 -11.08
CA GLY A 203 -14.66 17.79 -11.75
C GLY A 203 -13.98 17.49 -13.08
N LYS A 204 -12.73 17.94 -13.24
CA LYS A 204 -11.91 17.67 -14.43
C LYS A 204 -11.16 16.33 -14.38
N ASP A 205 -11.10 15.70 -13.21
CA ASP A 205 -10.30 14.51 -13.00
C ASP A 205 -11.08 13.27 -13.44
N THR A 206 -10.35 12.34 -14.06
CA THR A 206 -10.83 10.96 -14.25
C THR A 206 -10.26 10.12 -13.13
N VAL A 207 -11.16 9.54 -12.34
CA VAL A 207 -10.79 8.65 -11.26
C VAL A 207 -10.93 7.22 -11.77
N TYR A 208 -9.86 6.44 -11.63
CA TYR A 208 -9.83 5.02 -11.96
C TYR A 208 -9.92 4.21 -10.68
N LEU A 209 -10.88 3.31 -10.60
CA LEU A 209 -11.14 2.49 -9.43
C LEU A 209 -10.53 1.11 -9.65
N PHE A 210 -9.70 0.67 -8.70
CA PHE A 210 -8.99 -0.60 -8.77
C PHE A 210 -9.28 -1.48 -7.56
N TRP A 211 -9.13 -2.79 -7.76
CA TRP A 211 -9.13 -3.78 -6.70
C TRP A 211 -8.01 -4.81 -6.93
N THR A 212 -7.49 -5.33 -5.83
CA THR A 212 -6.37 -6.26 -5.79
C THR A 212 -6.89 -7.67 -5.51
N PHE A 213 -6.62 -8.59 -6.42
CA PHE A 213 -6.86 -10.01 -6.20
C PHE A 213 -5.62 -10.64 -5.57
N THR A 214 -5.70 -10.91 -4.27
CA THR A 214 -4.58 -11.43 -3.45
C THR A 214 -5.14 -12.24 -2.28
N ALA A 215 -4.38 -13.23 -1.80
CA ALA A 215 -4.72 -14.00 -0.60
C ALA A 215 -4.32 -13.30 0.70
N TRP A 216 -4.97 -13.71 1.78
CA TRP A 216 -4.52 -13.47 3.15
C TRP A 216 -3.39 -14.46 3.41
N ASN A 217 -2.14 -14.02 3.35
CA ASN A 217 -0.98 -14.90 3.45
C ASN A 217 -0.91 -15.50 4.87
N ASN A 218 -1.49 -16.70 5.07
CA ASN A 218 -1.78 -17.30 6.38
C ASN A 218 -0.56 -17.90 7.12
N ARG A 219 0.65 -17.42 6.84
CA ARG A 219 1.82 -17.74 7.68
C ARG A 219 1.72 -16.94 8.98
N SER A 220 2.26 -17.43 10.08
CA SER A 220 2.14 -16.76 11.39
C SER A 220 2.98 -15.47 11.45
N GLY A 221 2.35 -14.31 11.72
CA GLY A 221 3.02 -13.02 11.99
C GLY A 221 2.37 -11.79 11.30
N LEU A 222 2.64 -10.57 11.78
CA LEU A 222 2.19 -9.31 11.15
C LEU A 222 2.73 -9.14 9.71
N GLU A 223 3.96 -9.60 9.45
CA GLU A 223 4.53 -9.63 8.09
C GLU A 223 3.79 -10.58 7.15
N ALA A 224 3.03 -11.54 7.69
CA ALA A 224 2.27 -12.47 6.91
C ALA A 224 0.82 -11.99 6.67
N TYR A 225 0.27 -11.13 7.53
CA TYR A 225 -1.15 -10.74 7.44
C TYR A 225 -1.47 -9.56 6.52
N HIS A 226 -0.48 -8.86 5.95
CA HIS A 226 -0.74 -7.68 5.12
C HIS A 226 -1.01 -8.05 3.66
N ARG A 227 -2.12 -7.54 3.10
CA ARG A 227 -2.47 -7.69 1.67
C ARG A 227 -2.07 -6.49 0.81
N GLY A 228 -1.52 -5.46 1.45
CA GLY A 228 -1.29 -4.16 0.83
C GLY A 228 -2.57 -3.34 0.75
N ILE A 229 -2.59 -2.35 -0.14
CA ILE A 229 -3.81 -1.65 -0.53
C ILE A 229 -4.72 -2.57 -1.36
N GLU A 230 -5.93 -2.84 -0.87
CA GLU A 230 -6.81 -3.85 -1.49
C GLU A 230 -7.75 -3.26 -2.53
N ARG A 231 -8.25 -2.04 -2.28
CA ARG A 231 -9.01 -1.24 -3.23
C ARG A 231 -8.44 0.16 -3.21
N PHE A 232 -8.37 0.80 -4.36
CA PHE A 232 -7.88 2.17 -4.43
C PHE A 232 -8.44 2.97 -5.60
N ALA A 233 -8.38 4.29 -5.44
CA ALA A 233 -8.65 5.23 -6.51
C ALA A 233 -7.33 5.84 -6.99
N TYR A 234 -7.10 5.81 -8.30
CA TYR A 234 -5.95 6.44 -8.95
C TYR A 234 -6.42 7.58 -9.86
N ILE A 235 -5.70 8.69 -9.83
CA ILE A 235 -5.87 9.80 -10.77
C ILE A 235 -4.51 10.08 -11.41
N GLU A 236 -4.47 10.13 -12.75
CA GLU A 236 -3.25 10.41 -13.49
C GLU A 236 -2.64 11.76 -13.08
N GLY A 237 -1.33 11.79 -12.82
CA GLY A 237 -0.60 12.95 -12.30
C GLY A 237 -0.82 13.30 -10.82
N LYS A 238 -1.86 12.76 -10.18
CA LYS A 238 -2.14 12.91 -8.74
C LYS A 238 -1.75 11.68 -7.92
N GLY A 239 -1.73 10.49 -8.51
CA GLY A 239 -1.33 9.24 -7.86
C GLY A 239 -2.53 8.46 -7.32
N ILE A 240 -2.29 7.59 -6.35
CA ILE A 240 -3.32 6.96 -5.54
C ILE A 240 -3.84 7.98 -4.52
N VAL A 241 -5.15 8.20 -4.52
CA VAL A 241 -5.82 9.27 -3.78
C VAL A 241 -6.92 8.77 -2.84
N ALA A 242 -7.20 7.47 -2.89
CA ALA A 242 -8.05 6.80 -1.92
C ALA A 242 -7.61 5.35 -1.81
N GLY A 243 -7.82 4.74 -0.64
CA GLY A 243 -7.37 3.38 -0.39
C GLY A 243 -8.21 2.67 0.67
N SER A 244 -8.24 1.34 0.58
CA SER A 244 -8.67 0.47 1.67
C SER A 244 -7.48 -0.35 2.18
N TYR A 245 -7.39 -0.41 3.51
CA TYR A 245 -6.36 -1.15 4.25
C TYR A 245 -7.07 -2.11 5.22
N ASP A 246 -7.92 -3.00 4.69
CA ASP A 246 -8.81 -3.87 5.46
C ASP A 246 -8.01 -4.71 6.48
N PHE A 247 -6.81 -5.16 6.10
CA PHE A 247 -5.94 -5.95 6.98
C PHE A 247 -5.60 -5.24 8.30
N LEU A 248 -5.49 -3.90 8.30
CA LEU A 248 -5.19 -3.11 9.49
C LEU A 248 -6.35 -3.19 10.51
N PHE A 249 -7.57 -3.22 9.98
CA PHE A 249 -8.80 -3.25 10.77
C PHE A 249 -9.20 -4.68 11.15
N ASP A 250 -8.74 -5.67 10.39
CA ASP A 250 -9.07 -7.06 10.63
C ASP A 250 -8.22 -7.71 11.74
N THR A 251 -6.97 -7.27 11.94
CA THR A 251 -6.11 -7.71 13.06
C THR A 251 -6.61 -7.29 14.44
N GLN A 252 -7.63 -6.43 14.49
CA GLN A 252 -8.27 -5.97 15.73
C GLN A 252 -9.30 -6.94 16.28
N SER A 253 -9.42 -8.13 15.72
CA SER A 253 -10.32 -9.17 16.23
C SER A 253 -9.61 -9.95 17.34
N PRO A 254 -9.97 -9.79 18.64
CA PRO A 254 -9.83 -10.90 19.54
C PRO A 254 -10.59 -12.04 18.89
N ARG A 255 -10.06 -13.27 18.90
CA ARG A 255 -10.73 -14.45 18.32
C ARG A 255 -12.18 -14.69 18.83
N HIS A 256 -12.72 -13.88 19.75
CA HIS A 256 -13.93 -14.10 20.54
C HIS A 256 -14.83 -12.87 20.81
N SER A 257 -14.76 -11.75 20.07
CA SER A 257 -15.67 -10.60 20.29
C SER A 257 -16.82 -10.60 19.26
N HIS A 258 -18.05 -10.84 19.70
CA HIS A 258 -19.16 -11.23 18.79
C HIS A 258 -20.15 -10.12 18.40
N ASN A 259 -20.16 -8.94 19.01
CA ASN A 259 -21.40 -8.12 18.98
C ASN A 259 -21.32 -6.71 18.37
N SER A 260 -20.15 -6.22 17.95
CA SER A 260 -20.03 -4.93 17.20
C SER A 260 -19.06 -4.97 16.01
N GLU A 261 -18.18 -5.97 15.96
CA GLU A 261 -17.14 -6.17 14.95
C GLU A 261 -17.62 -6.37 13.50
N PRO A 262 -18.72 -7.09 13.22
CA PRO A 262 -19.15 -7.34 11.84
C PRO A 262 -19.59 -6.08 11.10
N ALA A 263 -20.12 -5.08 11.82
CA ALA A 263 -20.57 -3.81 11.24
C ALA A 263 -19.38 -2.96 10.80
N ILE A 264 -18.38 -2.78 11.69
CA ILE A 264 -17.18 -1.98 11.42
C ILE A 264 -16.37 -2.58 10.26
N LYS A 265 -16.20 -3.91 10.21
CA LYS A 265 -15.51 -4.59 9.10
C LYS A 265 -16.26 -4.45 7.78
N LYS A 266 -17.58 -4.38 7.81
CA LYS A 266 -18.42 -4.22 6.61
C LYS A 266 -18.47 -2.77 6.11
N GLU A 267 -18.45 -1.80 7.02
CA GLU A 267 -18.42 -0.37 6.70
C GLU A 267 -17.03 0.08 6.25
N VAL A 268 -15.99 -0.15 7.06
CA VAL A 268 -14.63 0.37 6.79
C VAL A 268 -13.86 -0.53 5.83
N GLY A 269 -13.99 -1.85 5.97
CA GLY A 269 -13.25 -2.84 5.17
C GLY A 269 -13.81 -3.07 3.76
N ARG A 270 -14.70 -2.21 3.26
CA ARG A 270 -15.23 -2.26 1.88
C ARG A 270 -15.31 -0.90 1.18
N GLU A 271 -15.18 0.19 1.93
CA GLU A 271 -15.20 1.54 1.38
C GLU A 271 -13.78 2.02 1.03
N LEU A 272 -13.69 2.98 0.10
CA LEU A 272 -12.46 3.71 -0.17
C LEU A 272 -12.37 4.90 0.79
N ILE A 273 -11.28 4.97 1.55
CA ILE A 273 -10.99 6.15 2.37
C ILE A 273 -10.34 7.18 1.45
N TRP A 274 -11.05 8.28 1.17
CA TRP A 274 -10.60 9.33 0.27
C TRP A 274 -9.66 10.32 0.97
N ALA A 275 -8.64 10.79 0.24
CA ALA A 275 -7.76 11.86 0.65
C ALA A 275 -8.52 13.12 1.09
N GLU A 276 -8.20 13.63 2.26
CA GLU A 276 -8.82 14.83 2.83
C GLU A 276 -8.59 16.07 1.96
N GLU A 277 -7.40 16.17 1.35
CA GLU A 277 -7.02 17.28 0.48
C GLU A 277 -7.93 17.39 -0.75
N LEU A 278 -8.39 16.24 -1.28
CA LEU A 278 -9.26 16.22 -2.45
C LEU A 278 -10.73 16.49 -2.12
N LYS A 279 -11.20 16.09 -0.92
CA LYS A 279 -12.56 16.42 -0.47
C LYS A 279 -12.75 17.94 -0.48
N LYS A 280 -11.75 18.68 -0.01
CA LYS A 280 -11.74 20.14 -0.04
C LYS A 280 -11.66 20.68 -1.47
N GLU A 281 -10.72 20.18 -2.28
CA GLU A 281 -10.55 20.61 -3.68
C GLU A 281 -11.84 20.47 -4.50
N TRP A 282 -12.56 19.35 -4.33
CA TRP A 282 -13.80 19.10 -5.05
C TRP A 282 -14.96 19.96 -4.55
N ALA A 283 -15.11 20.12 -3.23
CA ALA A 283 -16.16 20.97 -2.65
C ALA A 283 -16.02 22.44 -3.07
N ASP A 284 -14.79 22.97 -3.15
CA ASP A 284 -14.54 24.34 -3.58
C ASP A 284 -14.90 24.54 -5.06
N LYS A 285 -14.58 23.55 -5.92
CA LYS A 285 -14.92 23.58 -7.36
C LYS A 285 -16.42 23.45 -7.64
N GLU A 286 -17.14 22.66 -6.86
CA GLU A 286 -18.60 22.57 -6.99
C GLU A 286 -19.27 23.92 -6.70
N LYS A 287 -18.79 24.63 -5.66
CA LYS A 287 -19.25 26.00 -5.36
C LYS A 287 -18.91 26.99 -6.47
N GLU A 288 -17.71 26.94 -7.04
CA GLU A 288 -17.34 27.78 -8.20
C GLU A 288 -18.26 27.54 -9.40
N LEU A 289 -18.56 26.27 -9.70
CA LEU A 289 -19.45 25.90 -10.80
C LEU A 289 -20.89 26.36 -10.55
N GLU A 290 -21.40 26.23 -9.32
CA GLU A 290 -22.72 26.73 -8.95
C GLU A 290 -22.81 28.26 -9.08
N ASN A 291 -21.80 28.98 -8.61
CA ASN A 291 -21.76 30.43 -8.69
C ASN A 291 -21.70 30.92 -10.14
N TRP A 292 -20.93 30.25 -10.99
CA TRP A 292 -20.89 30.55 -12.43
C TRP A 292 -22.24 30.31 -13.11
N LYS A 293 -22.96 29.24 -12.74
CA LYS A 293 -24.31 28.96 -13.25
C LYS A 293 -25.37 29.97 -12.77
N LYS A 294 -25.19 30.57 -11.59
CA LYS A 294 -26.09 31.58 -11.02
C LYS A 294 -25.82 33.01 -11.52
N GLY A 295 -24.63 33.26 -12.07
CA GLY A 295 -24.22 34.55 -12.65
C GLY A 295 -24.44 34.67 -14.16
N LYS A 296 -25.15 33.71 -14.76
CA LYS A 296 -25.61 33.69 -16.16
C LYS A 296 -27.13 33.57 -16.19
#